data_AF-A0A9P6AIX4-F1
#
_entry.id   AF-A0A9P6AIX4-F1
#
_cell.length_a   1.000
_cell.length_b   1.000
_cell.length_c   1.000
_cell.angle_alpha   90.00
_cell.angle_beta   90.00
_cell.angle_gamma   90.00
#
_symmetry.space_group_name_H-M   'P 1'
#
loop_
_entity.id
_entity.type
_entity.pdbx_description
1 polymer ?
#
loop_
_entity_poly.entity_id
_entity_poly.type
_entity_poly.pdbx_seq_one_letter_code
_entity_poly.pdbx_strand_id
1 'polypeptide(L)'
;PRYKKRLATDYTLPKATLKDIHATIPKELRERSTLKGLAWAARDALLCYIFYFAATRIDPLAEALKGSNINTGAIFTIKWALWATYWWFQGLVGAGIFCIGHDAGHGSLSNYRQVNHTIGFIAHTFILAPYYSWRRSHHLHHKSTGSMERDENYVPKTRSELGMAQEAVMKDKDYLDIFEETPIWTLFRMIVMQTWGWSLYLTYNTLGSPMYPDGTNHWFPSSALFRKSDRIPVIITNVGLSIWSACLVAWTYSAGIATFTKFYFIPYVLTNHWIVMFTYLHHTDPTMPHFRKDTWTFLRGAVTTVDRPLMGWMGRFFLHNISHDHVAHHFFSSAPFWNGPELSKHVRKVLGDDYNSDSSNTWRALYRSFTQCECFLSFLGDIVFFKNREGKRVRKVAGEAEL
;
A
#
# COMPACT_ATOMS: atom_id res chain seq x y z
N PRO A 1 -3.47 -16.98 14.88
CA PRO A 1 -3.51 -17.02 16.37
C PRO A 1 -3.51 -15.64 17.03
N ARG A 2 -2.52 -14.77 16.73
CA ARG A 2 -2.42 -13.40 17.28
C ARG A 2 -3.63 -12.53 16.97
N TYR A 3 -4.11 -12.52 15.72
CA TYR A 3 -5.35 -11.82 15.35
C TYR A 3 -6.54 -12.22 16.23
N LYS A 4 -6.79 -13.52 16.43
CA LYS A 4 -7.87 -14.01 17.30
C LYS A 4 -7.67 -13.62 18.77
N LYS A 5 -6.43 -13.63 19.27
CA LYS A 5 -6.11 -13.17 20.63
C LYS A 5 -6.47 -11.69 20.79
N ARG A 6 -6.10 -10.83 19.83
CA ARG A 6 -6.44 -9.40 19.86
C ARG A 6 -7.95 -9.12 19.89
N LEU A 7 -8.75 -9.96 19.22
CA LEU A 7 -10.21 -9.85 19.26
C LEU A 7 -10.80 -10.16 20.64
N ALA A 8 -10.14 -11.00 21.42
CA ALA A 8 -10.61 -11.44 22.73
C ALA A 8 -10.09 -10.55 23.88
N THR A 9 -9.24 -9.56 23.59
CA THR A 9 -8.60 -8.72 24.59
C THR A 9 -8.88 -7.25 24.32
N ASP A 10 -9.20 -6.49 25.35
CA ASP A 10 -9.30 -5.04 25.24
C ASP A 10 -7.96 -4.41 24.84
N TYR A 11 -8.04 -3.22 24.26
CA TYR A 11 -6.88 -2.46 23.85
C TYR A 11 -6.27 -1.71 25.03
N THR A 12 -4.97 -1.93 25.25
CA THR A 12 -4.15 -1.17 26.19
C THR A 12 -3.06 -0.44 25.44
N LEU A 13 -2.62 0.69 25.97
CA LEU A 13 -1.51 1.44 25.38
C LEU A 13 -0.20 0.61 25.46
N PRO A 14 0.64 0.64 24.42
CA PRO A 14 1.91 -0.07 24.43
C PRO A 14 2.80 0.41 25.59
N LYS A 15 3.40 -0.54 26.29
CA LYS A 15 4.29 -0.26 27.43
C LYS A 15 5.73 0.00 27.02
N ALA A 16 6.14 -0.50 25.85
CA ALA A 16 7.50 -0.33 25.33
C ALA A 16 7.79 1.13 24.99
N THR A 17 9.04 1.54 25.17
CA THR A 17 9.53 2.86 24.76
C THR A 17 10.30 2.79 23.45
N LEU A 18 10.46 3.93 22.75
CA LEU A 18 11.31 3.98 21.55
C LEU A 18 12.76 3.62 21.85
N LYS A 19 13.24 3.94 23.05
CA LYS A 19 14.60 3.61 23.48
C LYS A 19 14.80 2.10 23.53
N ASP A 20 13.82 1.35 24.05
CA ASP A 20 13.87 -0.11 24.12
C ASP A 20 13.90 -0.75 22.73
N ILE A 21 13.09 -0.24 21.81
CA ILE A 21 13.06 -0.70 20.41
C ILE A 21 14.39 -0.41 19.73
N HIS A 22 14.97 0.78 19.90
CA HIS A 22 16.23 1.14 19.27
C HIS A 22 17.44 0.40 19.85
N ALA A 23 17.42 0.09 21.16
CA ALA A 23 18.53 -0.55 21.86
C ALA A 23 18.71 -2.04 21.49
N THR A 24 17.64 -2.70 21.06
CA THR A 24 17.67 -4.14 20.74
C THR A 24 18.14 -4.46 19.33
N ILE A 25 18.35 -3.44 18.48
CA ILE A 25 18.67 -3.61 17.06
C ILE A 25 20.19 -3.49 16.85
N PRO A 26 20.84 -4.56 16.37
CA PRO A 26 22.25 -4.50 15.97
C PRO A 26 22.48 -3.43 14.89
N LYS A 27 23.63 -2.76 14.93
CA LYS A 27 23.95 -1.66 13.99
C LYS A 27 24.09 -2.17 12.56
N GLU A 28 24.58 -3.39 12.41
CA GLU A 28 24.82 -4.11 11.15
C GLU A 28 23.52 -4.26 10.35
N LEU A 29 22.38 -4.41 11.02
CA LEU A 29 21.08 -4.52 10.36
C LEU A 29 20.63 -3.21 9.68
N ARG A 30 21.24 -2.08 10.05
CA ARG A 30 20.97 -0.77 9.44
C ARG A 30 21.97 -0.40 8.35
N GLU A 31 23.00 -1.22 8.15
CA GLU A 31 24.05 -0.95 7.15
C GLU A 31 23.54 -1.17 5.74
N ARG A 32 23.73 -0.14 4.90
CA ARG A 32 23.31 -0.14 3.51
C ARG A 32 24.46 -0.58 2.64
N SER A 33 24.16 -1.40 1.64
CA SER A 33 25.14 -1.86 0.67
C SER A 33 24.67 -1.48 -0.72
N THR A 34 25.36 -0.50 -1.33
CA THR A 34 25.04 -0.02 -2.68
C THR A 34 25.02 -1.16 -3.70
N LEU A 35 25.96 -2.11 -3.61
CA LEU A 35 26.01 -3.26 -4.51
C LEU A 35 24.76 -4.14 -4.35
N LYS A 36 24.34 -4.44 -3.12
CA LYS A 36 23.11 -5.22 -2.87
C LYS A 36 21.88 -4.46 -3.37
N GLY A 37 21.77 -3.16 -3.06
CA GLY A 37 20.66 -2.32 -3.52
C GLY A 37 20.53 -2.30 -5.05
N LEU A 38 21.66 -2.14 -5.76
CA LEU A 38 21.69 -2.22 -7.22
C LEU A 38 21.35 -3.62 -7.74
N ALA A 39 21.83 -4.68 -7.10
CA ALA A 39 21.52 -6.06 -7.48
C ALA A 39 20.01 -6.35 -7.37
N TRP A 40 19.34 -5.85 -6.33
CA TRP A 40 17.89 -5.98 -6.16
C TRP A 40 17.11 -5.20 -7.22
N ALA A 41 17.51 -3.96 -7.51
CA ALA A 41 16.90 -3.19 -8.60
C ALA A 41 17.09 -3.87 -9.97
N ALA A 42 18.30 -4.39 -10.24
CA ALA A 42 18.60 -5.13 -11.45
C ALA A 42 17.82 -6.44 -11.57
N ARG A 43 17.63 -7.16 -10.45
CA ARG A 43 16.81 -8.38 -10.40
C ARG A 43 15.38 -8.11 -10.86
N ASP A 44 14.75 -7.06 -10.33
CA ASP A 44 13.36 -6.74 -10.67
C ASP A 44 13.22 -6.29 -12.13
N ALA A 45 14.19 -5.50 -12.63
CA ALA A 45 14.27 -5.14 -14.05
C ALA A 45 14.45 -6.38 -14.95
N LEU A 46 15.31 -7.33 -14.54
CA LEU A 46 15.52 -8.57 -15.27
C LEU A 46 14.27 -9.45 -15.27
N LEU A 47 13.57 -9.60 -14.13
CA LEU A 47 12.31 -10.34 -14.05
C LEU A 47 11.25 -9.71 -14.96
N CYS A 48 11.14 -8.38 -14.96
CA CYS A 48 10.26 -7.64 -15.85
C CYS A 48 10.56 -7.95 -17.33
N TYR A 49 11.85 -7.95 -17.70
CA TYR A 49 12.26 -8.29 -19.07
C TYR A 49 12.00 -9.76 -19.42
N ILE A 50 12.27 -10.71 -18.52
CA ILE A 50 12.05 -12.14 -18.76
C ILE A 50 10.57 -12.43 -19.03
N PHE A 51 9.67 -11.89 -18.21
CA PHE A 51 8.23 -12.07 -18.41
C PHE A 51 7.75 -11.38 -19.68
N TYR A 52 8.21 -10.16 -19.97
CA TYR A 52 7.95 -9.48 -21.24
C TYR A 52 8.39 -10.33 -22.44
N PHE A 53 9.63 -10.82 -22.42
CA PHE A 53 10.18 -11.65 -23.50
C PHE A 53 9.40 -12.94 -23.67
N ALA A 54 9.04 -13.63 -22.58
CA ALA A 54 8.17 -14.81 -22.63
C ALA A 54 6.80 -14.48 -23.25
N ALA A 55 6.21 -13.33 -22.90
CA ALA A 55 4.94 -12.89 -23.44
C ALA A 55 4.97 -12.63 -24.96
N THR A 56 6.10 -12.15 -25.50
CA THR A 56 6.27 -12.01 -26.96
C THR A 56 6.16 -13.33 -27.72
N ARG A 57 6.32 -14.48 -27.05
CA ARG A 57 6.23 -15.80 -27.65
C ARG A 57 4.84 -16.42 -27.59
N ILE A 58 3.90 -15.84 -26.83
CA ILE A 58 2.56 -16.40 -26.64
C ILE A 58 1.76 -16.42 -27.94
N ASP A 59 1.66 -15.28 -28.63
CA ASP A 59 0.89 -15.18 -29.87
C ASP A 59 1.51 -16.06 -30.99
N PRO A 60 2.83 -16.03 -31.26
CA PRO A 60 3.47 -16.95 -32.20
C PRO A 60 3.28 -18.44 -31.87
N LEU A 61 3.35 -18.81 -30.58
CA LEU A 61 3.10 -20.19 -30.15
C LEU A 61 1.67 -20.61 -30.47
N ALA A 62 0.69 -19.77 -30.18
CA ALA A 62 -0.71 -20.06 -30.46
C ALA A 62 -0.97 -20.24 -31.97
N GLU A 63 -0.31 -19.45 -32.82
CA GLU A 63 -0.40 -19.62 -34.28
C GLU A 63 0.27 -20.91 -34.75
N ALA A 64 1.47 -21.25 -34.23
CA ALA A 64 2.14 -22.49 -34.56
C ALA A 64 1.32 -23.73 -34.19
N LEU A 65 0.60 -23.69 -33.07
CA LEU A 65 -0.27 -24.79 -32.62
C LEU A 65 -1.50 -25.00 -33.52
N LYS A 66 -1.94 -24.00 -34.31
CA LYS A 66 -3.07 -24.18 -35.24
C LYS A 66 -2.77 -25.16 -36.37
N GLY A 67 -1.50 -25.39 -36.68
CA GLY A 67 -1.07 -26.41 -37.66
C GLY A 67 -0.99 -27.83 -37.09
N SER A 68 -1.37 -28.05 -35.84
CA SER A 68 -1.32 -29.35 -35.16
C SER A 68 -2.70 -29.98 -35.01
N ASN A 69 -2.78 -31.27 -34.62
CA ASN A 69 -4.04 -31.98 -34.36
C ASN A 69 -4.75 -31.53 -33.06
N ILE A 70 -4.46 -30.34 -32.55
CA ILE A 70 -5.04 -29.79 -31.32
C ILE A 70 -6.31 -29.01 -31.66
N ASN A 71 -7.38 -29.22 -30.90
CA ASN A 71 -8.64 -28.50 -31.05
C ASN A 71 -8.44 -26.97 -30.89
N THR A 72 -9.03 -26.18 -31.79
CA THR A 72 -8.99 -24.71 -31.77
C THR A 72 -9.40 -24.09 -30.43
N GLY A 73 -10.40 -24.66 -29.75
CA GLY A 73 -10.82 -24.22 -28.40
C GLY A 73 -9.75 -24.44 -27.33
N ALA A 74 -8.98 -25.53 -27.44
CA ALA A 74 -7.86 -25.79 -26.55
C ALA A 74 -6.72 -24.79 -26.80
N ILE A 75 -6.41 -24.47 -28.06
CA ILE A 75 -5.41 -23.44 -28.42
C ILE A 75 -5.81 -22.07 -27.86
N PHE A 76 -7.09 -21.69 -28.00
CA PHE A 76 -7.62 -20.45 -27.43
C PHE A 76 -7.44 -20.41 -25.91
N THR A 77 -7.78 -21.50 -25.23
CA THR A 77 -7.67 -21.61 -23.77
C THR A 77 -6.22 -21.50 -23.31
N ILE A 78 -5.29 -22.22 -23.95
CA ILE A 78 -3.85 -22.17 -23.65
C ILE A 78 -3.33 -20.75 -23.85
N LYS A 79 -3.64 -20.12 -24.99
CA LYS A 79 -3.20 -18.75 -25.31
C LYS A 79 -3.60 -17.75 -24.21
N TRP A 80 -4.86 -17.74 -23.82
CA TRP A 80 -5.34 -16.78 -22.82
C TRP A 80 -4.94 -17.13 -21.40
N ALA A 81 -4.74 -18.42 -21.08
CA ALA A 81 -4.14 -18.83 -19.82
C ALA A 81 -2.69 -18.33 -19.69
N LEU A 82 -1.91 -18.38 -20.78
CA LEU A 82 -0.55 -17.82 -20.81
C LEU A 82 -0.56 -16.29 -20.65
N TRP A 83 -1.49 -15.60 -21.32
CA TRP A 83 -1.67 -14.15 -21.15
C TRP A 83 -2.05 -13.78 -19.71
N ALA A 84 -3.01 -14.49 -19.10
CA ALA A 84 -3.41 -14.28 -17.71
C ALA A 84 -2.24 -14.51 -16.73
N THR A 85 -1.44 -15.56 -17.00
CA THR A 85 -0.23 -15.86 -16.23
C THR A 85 0.79 -14.72 -16.33
N TYR A 86 1.06 -14.23 -17.54
CA TYR A 86 1.92 -13.07 -17.76
C TYR A 86 1.41 -11.84 -17.00
N TRP A 87 0.14 -11.48 -17.16
CA TRP A 87 -0.43 -10.29 -16.50
C TRP A 87 -0.30 -10.36 -14.98
N TRP A 88 -0.60 -11.52 -14.39
CA TRP A 88 -0.46 -11.75 -12.96
C TRP A 88 0.96 -11.51 -12.45
N PHE A 89 1.96 -12.19 -13.05
CA PHE A 89 3.35 -12.08 -12.61
C PHE A 89 3.97 -10.73 -12.96
N GLN A 90 3.67 -10.19 -14.12
CA GLN A 90 4.14 -8.86 -14.52
C GLN A 90 3.58 -7.77 -13.59
N GLY A 91 2.31 -7.88 -13.19
CA GLY A 91 1.71 -7.00 -12.20
C GLY A 91 2.42 -7.05 -10.84
N LEU A 92 2.75 -8.27 -10.35
CA LEU A 92 3.52 -8.47 -9.12
C LEU A 92 4.94 -7.91 -9.22
N VAL A 93 5.62 -8.09 -10.35
CA VAL A 93 6.94 -7.51 -10.58
C VAL A 93 6.88 -5.99 -10.59
N GLY A 94 5.88 -5.38 -11.24
CA GLY A 94 5.68 -3.93 -11.19
C GLY A 94 5.43 -3.40 -9.77
N ALA A 95 4.72 -4.17 -8.94
CA ALA A 95 4.57 -3.85 -7.52
C ALA A 95 5.88 -4.02 -6.72
N GLY A 96 6.74 -4.96 -7.11
CA GLY A 96 8.12 -5.07 -6.62
C GLY A 96 8.98 -3.86 -7.00
N ILE A 97 8.89 -3.39 -8.25
CA ILE A 97 9.53 -2.16 -8.73
C ILE A 97 9.06 -0.95 -7.92
N PHE A 98 7.77 -0.87 -7.58
CA PHE A 98 7.25 0.14 -6.67
C PHE A 98 7.94 0.08 -5.30
N CYS A 99 8.09 -1.11 -4.72
CA CYS A 99 8.76 -1.32 -3.44
C CYS A 99 10.25 -0.90 -3.49
N ILE A 100 10.96 -1.19 -4.58
CA ILE A 100 12.34 -0.69 -4.80
C ILE A 100 12.37 0.84 -4.81
N GLY A 101 11.45 1.49 -5.53
CA GLY A 101 11.38 2.95 -5.54
C GLY A 101 10.95 3.55 -4.19
N HIS A 102 10.12 2.85 -3.43
CA HIS A 102 9.76 3.20 -2.06
C HIS A 102 10.98 3.18 -1.12
N ASP A 103 11.76 2.10 -1.16
CA ASP A 103 12.96 1.92 -0.33
C ASP A 103 14.07 2.90 -0.73
N ALA A 104 14.21 3.17 -2.03
CA ALA A 104 15.01 4.28 -2.53
C ALA A 104 14.53 5.63 -1.97
N GLY A 105 13.22 5.84 -1.84
CA GLY A 105 12.63 7.03 -1.20
C GLY A 105 13.10 7.24 0.24
N HIS A 106 13.23 6.14 0.99
CA HIS A 106 13.78 6.13 2.36
C HIS A 106 15.32 6.20 2.41
N GLY A 107 15.99 6.05 1.27
CA GLY A 107 17.44 6.03 1.17
C GLY A 107 18.06 4.75 1.71
N SER A 108 17.33 3.63 1.68
CA SER A 108 17.78 2.36 2.27
C SER A 108 18.62 1.51 1.30
N LEU A 109 18.59 1.77 -0.01
CA LEU A 109 19.32 0.98 -1.01
C LEU A 109 20.82 1.30 -1.05
N SER A 110 21.21 2.55 -0.77
CA SER A 110 22.60 3.02 -0.88
C SER A 110 22.92 4.10 0.16
N ASN A 111 24.20 4.22 0.53
CA ASN A 111 24.70 5.36 1.30
C ASN A 111 24.73 6.66 0.48
N TYR A 112 24.66 6.58 -0.86
CA TYR A 112 24.67 7.74 -1.73
C TYR A 112 23.24 8.17 -2.08
N ARG A 113 22.86 9.36 -1.62
CA ARG A 113 21.50 9.90 -1.83
C ARG A 113 21.12 9.98 -3.32
N GLN A 114 22.07 10.34 -4.18
CA GLN A 114 21.83 10.46 -5.62
C GLN A 114 21.54 9.12 -6.28
N VAL A 115 22.20 8.05 -5.85
CA VAL A 115 21.94 6.69 -6.35
C VAL A 115 20.51 6.28 -6.02
N ASN A 116 20.09 6.49 -4.76
CA ASN A 116 18.72 6.21 -4.36
C ASN A 116 17.71 7.02 -5.19
N HIS A 117 17.88 8.33 -5.31
CA HIS A 117 16.94 9.15 -6.09
C HIS A 117 16.89 8.77 -7.57
N THR A 118 18.01 8.40 -8.16
CA THR A 118 18.05 7.96 -9.57
C THR A 118 17.30 6.65 -9.75
N ILE A 119 17.58 5.64 -8.92
CA ILE A 119 16.89 4.34 -8.97
C ILE A 119 15.39 4.52 -8.73
N GLY A 120 15.03 5.27 -7.69
CA GLY A 120 13.63 5.48 -7.32
C GLY A 120 12.86 6.25 -8.39
N PHE A 121 13.46 7.30 -8.96
CA PHE A 121 12.85 8.06 -10.04
C PHE A 121 12.60 7.20 -11.28
N ILE A 122 13.59 6.41 -11.72
CA ILE A 122 13.45 5.51 -12.88
C ILE A 122 12.38 4.44 -12.61
N ALA A 123 12.47 3.77 -11.46
CA ALA A 123 11.55 2.70 -11.06
C ALA A 123 10.10 3.18 -11.01
N HIS A 124 9.85 4.32 -10.34
CA HIS A 124 8.50 4.86 -10.22
C HIS A 124 8.00 5.47 -11.54
N THR A 125 8.85 6.14 -12.32
CA THR A 125 8.45 6.65 -13.65
C THR A 125 8.00 5.51 -14.57
N PHE A 126 8.72 4.38 -14.57
CA PHE A 126 8.39 3.20 -15.39
C PHE A 126 6.97 2.68 -15.13
N ILE A 127 6.50 2.75 -13.88
CA ILE A 127 5.16 2.34 -13.45
C ILE A 127 4.20 3.52 -13.30
N LEU A 128 4.50 4.68 -13.90
CA LEU A 128 3.69 5.91 -13.85
C LEU A 128 3.36 6.40 -12.42
N ALA A 129 4.22 6.12 -11.45
CA ALA A 129 4.13 6.64 -10.09
C ALA A 129 4.97 7.93 -9.95
N PRO A 130 4.44 8.99 -9.31
CA PRO A 130 5.16 10.25 -9.20
C PRO A 130 6.18 10.21 -8.05
N TYR A 131 7.42 9.82 -8.34
CA TYR A 131 8.47 9.55 -7.33
C TYR A 131 8.62 10.64 -6.26
N TYR A 132 8.98 11.87 -6.62
CA TYR A 132 9.29 12.89 -5.61
C TYR A 132 8.04 13.38 -4.87
N SER A 133 6.91 13.49 -5.58
CA SER A 133 5.62 13.87 -4.99
C SER A 133 5.18 12.84 -3.96
N TRP A 134 5.11 11.56 -4.35
CA TRP A 134 4.68 10.49 -3.47
C TRP A 134 5.68 10.24 -2.36
N ARG A 135 6.99 10.30 -2.63
CA ARG A 135 8.02 10.20 -1.58
C ARG A 135 7.80 11.23 -0.48
N ARG A 136 7.36 12.45 -0.81
CA ARG A 136 7.15 13.51 0.16
C ARG A 136 5.95 13.24 1.06
N SER A 137 4.79 12.89 0.49
CA SER A 137 3.59 12.52 1.27
C SER A 137 3.84 11.23 2.06
N HIS A 138 4.48 10.23 1.47
CA HIS A 138 4.85 8.99 2.16
C HIS A 138 5.81 9.20 3.34
N HIS A 139 6.77 10.13 3.22
CA HIS A 139 7.63 10.51 4.35
C HIS A 139 6.87 11.20 5.48
N LEU A 140 5.83 11.97 5.15
CA LEU A 140 4.95 12.57 6.14
C LEU A 140 4.09 11.49 6.81
N HIS A 141 3.50 10.58 6.04
CA HIS A 141 2.80 9.39 6.55
C HIS A 141 3.64 8.62 7.57
N HIS A 142 4.89 8.27 7.27
CA HIS A 142 5.74 7.58 8.24
C HIS A 142 5.98 8.37 9.53
N LYS A 143 5.94 9.71 9.49
CA LYS A 143 6.12 10.55 10.67
C LYS A 143 4.86 10.69 11.52
N SER A 144 3.68 10.50 10.92
CA SER A 144 2.39 10.77 11.54
C SER A 144 1.42 9.59 11.50
N THR A 145 1.86 8.40 11.09
CA THR A 145 1.03 7.20 10.91
C THR A 145 0.12 6.98 12.11
N GLY A 146 -1.16 6.71 11.86
CA GLY A 146 -2.19 6.51 12.90
C GLY A 146 -2.64 7.77 13.64
N SER A 147 -2.19 8.97 13.25
CA SER A 147 -2.70 10.26 13.75
C SER A 147 -3.92 10.67 12.92
N MET A 148 -5.03 11.00 13.59
CA MET A 148 -6.25 11.45 12.91
C MET A 148 -6.08 12.79 12.18
N GLU A 149 -5.16 13.64 12.64
CA GLU A 149 -5.03 15.02 12.16
C GLU A 149 -3.87 15.20 11.17
N ARG A 150 -2.91 14.28 11.16
CA ARG A 150 -1.62 14.47 10.47
C ARG A 150 -1.21 13.33 9.58
N ASP A 151 -1.83 12.15 9.68
CA ASP A 151 -1.52 11.06 8.77
C ASP A 151 -1.96 11.43 7.34
N GLU A 152 -1.21 10.99 6.34
CA GLU A 152 -1.35 11.43 4.94
C GLU A 152 -2.15 10.45 4.09
N ASN A 153 -2.44 9.27 4.62
CA ASN A 153 -3.15 8.23 3.87
C ASN A 153 -3.89 7.27 4.80
N TYR A 154 -5.00 6.73 4.30
CA TYR A 154 -5.93 5.86 5.04
C TYR A 154 -6.47 6.48 6.32
N VAL A 155 -6.62 7.81 6.36
CA VAL A 155 -7.22 8.50 7.49
C VAL A 155 -8.71 8.18 7.55
N PRO A 156 -9.21 7.66 8.69
CA PRO A 156 -10.63 7.46 8.89
C PRO A 156 -11.37 8.81 8.82
N LYS A 157 -12.42 8.93 7.99
CA LYS A 157 -13.36 10.07 8.01
C LYS A 157 -14.18 10.14 9.31
N THR A 158 -14.42 11.36 9.76
CA THR A 158 -15.32 11.64 10.90
C THR A 158 -16.78 11.78 10.46
N ARG A 159 -17.72 11.69 11.39
CA ARG A 159 -19.15 11.88 11.11
C ARG A 159 -19.49 13.29 10.61
N SER A 160 -18.84 14.31 11.18
CA SER A 160 -19.02 15.71 10.75
C SER A 160 -18.62 15.93 9.30
N GLU A 161 -17.54 15.30 8.85
CA GLU A 161 -17.05 15.42 7.46
C GLU A 161 -18.01 14.84 6.43
N LEU A 162 -19.00 14.08 6.89
CA LEU A 162 -20.02 13.45 6.06
C LEU A 162 -21.41 14.06 6.28
N GLY A 163 -21.48 15.18 7.01
CA GLY A 163 -22.73 15.88 7.29
C GLY A 163 -23.68 15.12 8.22
N MET A 164 -23.17 14.18 9.03
CA MET A 164 -24.00 13.32 9.88
C MET A 164 -24.21 13.89 11.29
N ALA A 165 -25.39 13.61 11.85
CA ALA A 165 -25.72 13.92 13.24
C ALA A 165 -24.86 13.13 14.24
N GLN A 166 -24.78 13.64 15.48
CA GLN A 166 -24.02 13.00 16.55
C GLN A 166 -24.56 11.60 16.89
N GLU A 167 -23.66 10.74 17.37
CA GLU A 167 -23.93 9.32 17.63
C GLU A 167 -25.09 9.06 18.59
N ALA A 168 -25.35 9.97 19.54
CA ALA A 168 -26.47 9.86 20.48
C ALA A 168 -27.86 9.96 19.82
N VAL A 169 -27.93 10.38 18.55
CA VAL A 169 -29.19 10.70 17.86
C VAL A 169 -29.60 9.62 16.84
N MET A 170 -28.67 8.76 16.40
CA MET A 170 -28.89 7.85 15.27
C MET A 170 -29.22 6.43 15.73
N LYS A 171 -30.16 5.78 15.04
CA LYS A 171 -30.49 4.35 15.26
C LYS A 171 -29.66 3.48 14.32
N ASP A 172 -29.45 2.21 14.68
CA ASP A 172 -28.69 1.24 13.87
C ASP A 172 -29.10 1.18 12.38
N LYS A 173 -30.37 1.48 12.07
CA LYS A 173 -30.91 1.50 10.71
C LYS A 173 -30.33 2.61 9.82
N ASP A 174 -29.94 3.74 10.40
CA ASP A 174 -29.48 4.88 9.62
C ASP A 174 -28.10 4.64 8.98
N TYR A 175 -27.30 3.72 9.53
CA TYR A 175 -26.03 3.33 8.90
C TYR A 175 -26.27 2.46 7.66
N LEU A 176 -27.28 1.60 7.67
CA LEU A 176 -27.57 0.66 6.57
C LEU A 176 -28.00 1.41 5.30
N ASP A 177 -28.80 2.47 5.46
CA ASP A 177 -29.29 3.30 4.35
C ASP A 177 -28.16 4.07 3.64
N ILE A 178 -27.06 4.40 4.35
CA ILE A 178 -25.94 5.19 3.79
C ILE A 178 -24.93 4.31 3.06
N PHE A 179 -24.74 3.05 3.49
CA PHE A 179 -23.74 2.15 2.90
C PHE A 179 -24.25 1.28 1.77
N GLU A 180 -25.52 1.42 1.37
CA GLU A 180 -26.21 0.61 0.37
C GLU A 180 -25.94 -0.90 0.52
N GLU A 181 -26.91 -1.60 1.11
CA GLU A 181 -26.83 -2.99 1.55
C GLU A 181 -26.74 -4.03 0.41
N THR A 182 -25.65 -4.07 -0.36
CA THR A 182 -25.39 -5.24 -1.21
C THR A 182 -23.93 -5.70 -1.17
N PRO A 183 -23.67 -7.01 -1.07
CA PRO A 183 -22.35 -7.59 -1.35
C PRO A 183 -21.80 -7.15 -2.72
N ILE A 184 -22.70 -6.88 -3.67
CA ILE A 184 -22.39 -6.35 -5.00
C ILE A 184 -21.79 -4.95 -4.90
N TRP A 185 -22.40 -4.04 -4.13
CA TRP A 185 -21.85 -2.71 -3.90
C TRP A 185 -20.50 -2.75 -3.20
N THR A 186 -20.35 -3.65 -2.22
CA THR A 186 -19.05 -3.86 -1.55
C THR A 186 -17.98 -4.29 -2.53
N LEU A 187 -18.30 -5.26 -3.39
CA LEU A 187 -17.42 -5.74 -4.45
C LEU A 187 -17.10 -4.62 -5.46
N PHE A 188 -18.08 -3.80 -5.82
CA PHE A 188 -17.88 -2.64 -6.70
C PHE A 188 -16.89 -1.64 -6.09
N ARG A 189 -17.10 -1.21 -4.84
CA ARG A 189 -16.16 -0.33 -4.11
C ARG A 189 -14.76 -0.93 -4.03
N MET A 190 -14.67 -2.24 -3.78
CA MET A 190 -13.40 -2.97 -3.78
C MET A 190 -12.73 -2.89 -5.15
N ILE A 191 -13.43 -3.20 -6.24
CA ILE A 191 -12.88 -3.13 -7.59
C ILE A 191 -12.38 -1.72 -7.88
N VAL A 192 -13.22 -0.69 -7.67
CA VAL A 192 -12.86 0.71 -7.91
C VAL A 192 -11.62 1.12 -7.11
N MET A 193 -11.58 0.83 -5.82
CA MET A 193 -10.42 1.18 -4.99
C MET A 193 -9.17 0.41 -5.43
N GLN A 194 -9.28 -0.88 -5.70
CA GLN A 194 -8.13 -1.68 -6.13
C GLN A 194 -7.58 -1.24 -7.48
N THR A 195 -8.42 -0.78 -8.42
CA THR A 195 -7.97 -0.49 -9.78
C THR A 195 -7.76 1.00 -10.06
N TRP A 196 -8.55 1.90 -9.45
CA TRP A 196 -8.44 3.36 -9.58
C TRP A 196 -8.02 4.08 -8.29
N GLY A 197 -7.96 3.40 -7.14
CA GLY A 197 -7.67 4.05 -5.85
C GLY A 197 -6.33 4.77 -5.81
N TRP A 198 -5.30 4.23 -6.46
CA TRP A 198 -4.01 4.92 -6.62
C TRP A 198 -4.15 6.25 -7.36
N SER A 199 -4.81 6.24 -8.52
CA SER A 199 -5.04 7.44 -9.33
C SER A 199 -5.91 8.47 -8.61
N LEU A 200 -6.93 8.01 -7.87
CA LEU A 200 -7.81 8.86 -7.07
C LEU A 200 -7.05 9.50 -5.90
N TYR A 201 -6.20 8.73 -5.21
CA TYR A 201 -5.34 9.25 -4.15
C TYR A 201 -4.38 10.32 -4.68
N LEU A 202 -3.71 10.06 -5.81
CA LEU A 202 -2.78 11.03 -6.37
C LEU A 202 -3.48 12.32 -6.83
N THR A 203 -4.67 12.20 -7.40
CA THR A 203 -5.37 13.33 -8.06
C THR A 203 -6.26 14.14 -7.13
N TYR A 204 -6.87 13.50 -6.14
CA TYR A 204 -7.84 14.14 -5.24
C TYR A 204 -7.48 14.00 -3.75
N ASN A 205 -6.33 13.39 -3.44
CA ASN A 205 -5.91 13.10 -2.07
C ASN A 205 -6.98 12.32 -1.29
N THR A 206 -7.70 11.41 -1.96
CA THR A 206 -8.75 10.59 -1.34
C THR A 206 -8.19 9.77 -0.19
N LEU A 207 -8.85 9.78 0.97
CA LEU A 207 -8.38 9.16 2.22
C LEU A 207 -7.10 9.77 2.80
N GLY A 208 -6.69 10.95 2.32
CA GLY A 208 -5.61 11.74 2.91
C GLY A 208 -6.06 12.58 4.12
N SER A 209 -5.13 13.36 4.68
CA SER A 209 -5.39 14.16 5.87
C SER A 209 -6.52 15.19 5.67
N PRO A 210 -7.45 15.35 6.63
CA PRO A 210 -8.46 16.40 6.61
C PRO A 210 -7.87 17.81 6.80
N MET A 211 -6.58 17.92 7.15
CA MET A 211 -5.91 19.23 7.31
C MET A 211 -5.73 20.00 6.00
N TYR A 212 -5.85 19.32 4.86
CA TYR A 212 -5.61 19.90 3.56
C TYR A 212 -6.90 20.43 2.92
N PRO A 213 -6.85 21.60 2.25
CA PRO A 213 -8.00 22.12 1.55
C PRO A 213 -8.38 21.27 0.34
N ASP A 214 -9.63 21.41 -0.11
CA ASP A 214 -10.12 20.77 -1.33
C ASP A 214 -9.26 21.14 -2.55
N GLY A 215 -9.06 20.16 -3.44
CA GLY A 215 -8.21 20.30 -4.62
C GLY A 215 -6.72 19.98 -4.38
N THR A 216 -6.33 19.63 -3.16
CA THR A 216 -4.99 19.12 -2.84
C THR A 216 -4.68 17.85 -3.62
N ASN A 217 -3.51 17.80 -4.27
CA ASN A 217 -3.08 16.66 -5.08
C ASN A 217 -1.56 16.54 -5.20
N HIS A 218 -1.11 15.44 -5.81
CA HIS A 218 0.31 15.10 -5.94
C HIS A 218 0.97 15.66 -7.21
N TRP A 219 0.21 16.37 -8.05
CA TRP A 219 0.66 16.84 -9.36
C TRP A 219 1.10 18.29 -9.32
N PHE A 220 0.36 19.17 -8.63
CA PHE A 220 0.70 20.59 -8.59
C PHE A 220 1.84 20.87 -7.59
N PRO A 221 2.95 21.51 -8.02
CA PRO A 221 4.05 21.88 -7.11
C PRO A 221 3.61 22.81 -5.97
N SER A 222 2.56 23.61 -6.19
CA SER A 222 1.98 24.52 -5.19
C SER A 222 0.95 23.87 -4.26
N SER A 223 0.68 22.58 -4.40
CA SER A 223 -0.24 21.84 -3.55
C SER A 223 0.16 21.91 -2.08
N ALA A 224 -0.82 21.83 -1.18
CA ALA A 224 -0.62 21.96 0.27
C ALA A 224 0.27 20.84 0.87
N LEU A 225 0.43 19.72 0.15
CA LEU A 225 1.34 18.62 0.51
C LEU A 225 2.83 19.04 0.51
N PHE A 226 3.17 20.08 -0.27
CA PHE A 226 4.55 20.39 -0.63
C PHE A 226 5.06 21.67 0.00
N ARG A 227 6.30 21.63 0.50
CA ARG A 227 7.03 22.84 0.90
C ARG A 227 7.60 23.51 -0.34
N LYS A 228 8.01 24.79 -0.21
CA LYS A 228 8.68 25.52 -1.30
C LYS A 228 9.90 24.77 -1.87
N SER A 229 10.64 24.05 -1.02
CA SER A 229 11.79 23.22 -1.43
C SER A 229 11.42 21.99 -2.27
N ASP A 230 10.18 21.50 -2.14
CA ASP A 230 9.73 20.26 -2.79
C ASP A 230 9.21 20.54 -4.22
N ARG A 231 9.00 21.81 -4.58
CA ARG A 231 8.40 22.22 -5.86
C ARG A 231 9.19 21.78 -7.08
N ILE A 232 10.51 21.97 -7.07
CA ILE A 232 11.37 21.57 -8.19
C ILE A 232 11.39 20.04 -8.35
N PRO A 233 11.57 19.24 -7.28
CA PRO A 233 11.40 17.78 -7.35
C PRO A 233 10.05 17.31 -7.93
N VAL A 234 8.94 17.97 -7.58
CA VAL A 234 7.61 17.66 -8.15
C VAL A 234 7.59 17.95 -9.65
N ILE A 235 8.14 19.08 -10.11
CA ILE A 235 8.25 19.39 -11.54
C ILE A 235 9.09 18.33 -12.27
N ILE A 236 10.23 17.92 -11.72
CA ILE A 236 11.09 16.87 -12.31
C ILE A 236 10.30 15.57 -12.48
N THR A 237 9.49 15.20 -11.48
CA THR A 237 8.59 14.04 -11.56
C THR A 237 7.60 14.17 -12.72
N ASN A 238 6.91 15.31 -12.81
CA ASN A 238 5.90 15.53 -13.85
C ASN A 238 6.52 15.50 -15.26
N VAL A 239 7.72 16.07 -15.43
CA VAL A 239 8.48 16.01 -16.68
C VAL A 239 8.85 14.56 -17.02
N GLY A 240 9.38 13.81 -16.05
CA GLY A 240 9.72 12.39 -16.25
C GLY A 240 8.53 11.56 -16.68
N LEU A 241 7.40 11.72 -16.00
CA LEU A 241 6.15 11.04 -16.34
C LEU A 241 5.63 11.46 -17.73
N SER A 242 5.68 12.75 -18.06
CA SER A 242 5.24 13.24 -19.37
C SER A 242 6.08 12.68 -20.51
N ILE A 243 7.41 12.61 -20.33
CA ILE A 243 8.33 11.99 -21.29
C ILE A 243 8.01 10.51 -21.44
N TRP A 244 7.85 9.79 -20.32
CA TRP A 244 7.55 8.36 -20.37
C TRP A 244 6.18 8.07 -21.01
N SER A 245 5.15 8.85 -20.68
CA SER A 245 3.84 8.77 -21.33
C SER A 245 3.93 9.05 -22.83
N ALA A 246 4.73 10.04 -23.27
CA ALA A 246 4.96 10.29 -24.68
C ALA A 246 5.65 9.11 -25.38
N CYS A 247 6.64 8.48 -24.74
CA CYS A 247 7.26 7.24 -25.24
C CYS A 247 6.25 6.11 -25.39
N LEU A 248 5.36 5.92 -24.41
CA LEU A 248 4.30 4.90 -24.47
C LEU A 248 3.30 5.19 -25.59
N VAL A 249 2.94 6.45 -25.79
CA VAL A 249 2.06 6.87 -26.90
C VAL A 249 2.72 6.60 -28.25
N ALA A 250 3.99 7.01 -28.44
CA ALA A 250 4.74 6.74 -29.66
C ALA A 250 4.90 5.24 -29.95
N TRP A 251 5.17 4.43 -28.91
CA TRP A 251 5.20 2.98 -29.02
C TRP A 251 3.82 2.41 -29.37
N THR A 252 2.74 2.95 -28.80
CA THR A 252 1.36 2.53 -29.11
C THR A 252 1.00 2.81 -30.58
N TYR A 253 1.45 3.93 -31.13
CA TYR A 253 1.24 4.26 -32.55
C TYR A 253 1.91 3.25 -33.50
N SER A 254 3.08 2.71 -33.13
CA SER A 254 3.81 1.75 -33.96
C SER A 254 3.39 0.29 -33.72
N ALA A 255 3.16 -0.11 -32.47
CA ALA A 255 2.85 -1.49 -32.09
C ALA A 255 1.34 -1.81 -32.07
N GLY A 256 0.50 -0.78 -32.07
CA GLY A 256 -0.95 -0.89 -31.98
C GLY A 256 -1.49 -0.93 -30.55
N ILE A 257 -2.74 -0.47 -30.39
CA ILE A 257 -3.42 -0.37 -29.09
C ILE A 257 -3.59 -1.72 -28.39
N ALA A 258 -3.79 -2.80 -29.15
CA ALA A 258 -3.92 -4.15 -28.60
C ALA A 258 -2.61 -4.61 -27.94
N THR A 259 -1.45 -4.31 -28.54
CA THR A 259 -0.13 -4.62 -27.98
C THR A 259 0.12 -3.82 -26.72
N PHE A 260 -0.11 -2.50 -26.76
CA PHE A 260 -0.03 -1.65 -25.57
C PHE A 260 -0.91 -2.17 -24.43
N THR A 261 -2.14 -2.58 -24.76
CA THR A 261 -3.11 -3.06 -23.77
C THR A 261 -2.63 -4.33 -23.08
N LYS A 262 -2.20 -5.33 -23.87
CA LYS A 262 -1.75 -6.62 -23.34
C LYS A 262 -0.44 -6.52 -22.57
N PHE A 263 0.53 -5.75 -23.06
CA PHE A 263 1.89 -5.74 -22.51
C PHE A 263 2.11 -4.68 -21.43
N TYR A 264 1.37 -3.56 -21.46
CA TYR A 264 1.60 -2.45 -20.53
C TYR A 264 0.36 -2.14 -19.70
N PHE A 265 -0.79 -1.89 -20.33
CA PHE A 265 -1.99 -1.40 -19.60
C PHE A 265 -2.53 -2.41 -18.58
N ILE A 266 -2.76 -3.67 -18.97
CA ILE A 266 -3.27 -4.69 -18.05
C ILE A 266 -2.29 -4.95 -16.90
N PRO A 267 -0.98 -5.19 -17.15
CA PRO A 267 0.00 -5.27 -16.07
C PRO A 267 0.05 -4.03 -15.18
N TYR A 268 -0.05 -2.82 -15.74
CA TYR A 268 -0.09 -1.57 -14.98
C TYR A 268 -1.29 -1.53 -14.02
N VAL A 269 -2.50 -1.86 -14.49
CA VAL A 269 -3.69 -1.93 -13.62
C VAL A 269 -3.50 -2.95 -12.49
N LEU A 270 -2.89 -4.10 -12.78
CA LEU A 270 -2.59 -5.10 -11.76
C LEU A 270 -1.50 -4.64 -10.79
N THR A 271 -0.48 -3.92 -11.24
CA THR A 271 0.51 -3.27 -10.37
C THR A 271 -0.16 -2.30 -9.41
N ASN A 272 -1.07 -1.45 -9.90
CA ASN A 272 -1.86 -0.54 -9.05
C ASN A 272 -2.70 -1.32 -8.03
N HIS A 273 -3.36 -2.40 -8.46
CA HIS A 273 -4.08 -3.30 -7.57
C HIS A 273 -3.21 -3.81 -6.44
N TRP A 274 -2.04 -4.37 -6.74
CA TRP A 274 -1.16 -4.88 -5.70
C TRP A 274 -0.69 -3.78 -4.74
N ILE A 275 -0.31 -2.60 -5.27
CA ILE A 275 0.11 -1.44 -4.47
C ILE A 275 -0.98 -1.03 -3.49
N VAL A 276 -2.20 -0.80 -3.99
CA VAL A 276 -3.33 -0.40 -3.14
C VAL A 276 -3.67 -1.53 -2.15
N MET A 277 -3.64 -2.79 -2.58
CA MET A 277 -3.96 -3.93 -1.71
C MET A 277 -3.04 -4.01 -0.50
N PHE A 278 -1.72 -4.00 -0.72
CA PHE A 278 -0.80 -4.17 0.41
C PHE A 278 -0.79 -2.94 1.29
N THR A 279 -0.75 -1.72 0.73
CA THR A 279 -0.73 -0.49 1.53
C THR A 279 -2.01 -0.33 2.35
N TYR A 280 -3.17 -0.66 1.79
CA TYR A 280 -4.43 -0.67 2.54
C TYR A 280 -4.39 -1.71 3.66
N LEU A 281 -3.95 -2.94 3.39
CA LEU A 281 -3.93 -4.01 4.40
C LEU A 281 -2.87 -3.80 5.50
N HIS A 282 -1.84 -3.02 5.24
CA HIS A 282 -0.83 -2.59 6.21
C HIS A 282 -1.40 -1.63 7.25
N HIS A 283 -2.29 -0.74 6.81
CA HIS A 283 -2.73 0.43 7.57
C HIS A 283 -4.20 0.36 8.00
N THR A 284 -4.97 -0.59 7.46
CA THR A 284 -6.40 -0.71 7.73
C THR A 284 -6.74 -2.11 8.24
N ASP A 285 -7.03 -2.19 9.54
CA ASP A 285 -7.56 -3.38 10.20
C ASP A 285 -8.50 -2.97 11.33
N PRO A 286 -9.63 -3.67 11.53
CA PRO A 286 -10.63 -3.26 12.52
C PRO A 286 -10.15 -3.38 13.96
N THR A 287 -9.04 -4.09 14.21
CA THR A 287 -8.46 -4.23 15.56
C THR A 287 -7.47 -3.14 15.91
N MET A 288 -7.13 -2.25 14.96
CA MET A 288 -6.11 -1.22 15.12
C MET A 288 -6.74 0.11 15.53
N PRO A 289 -6.20 0.77 16.58
CA PRO A 289 -6.63 2.09 16.96
C PRO A 289 -6.07 3.16 16.02
N HIS A 290 -6.72 4.30 16.00
CA HIS A 290 -6.16 5.58 15.59
C HIS A 290 -6.13 6.49 16.82
N PHE A 291 -5.26 7.50 16.79
CA PHE A 291 -5.04 8.39 17.92
C PHE A 291 -5.30 9.84 17.54
N ARG A 292 -5.96 10.55 18.46
CA ARG A 292 -6.04 12.00 18.43
C ARG A 292 -4.80 12.63 19.04
N LYS A 293 -4.64 13.93 18.81
CA LYS A 293 -3.48 14.76 19.17
C LYS A 293 -2.87 14.44 20.54
N ASP A 294 -3.68 14.35 21.60
CA ASP A 294 -3.17 14.25 22.97
C ASP A 294 -2.64 12.86 23.34
N THR A 295 -3.11 11.81 22.65
CA THR A 295 -2.67 10.43 22.89
C THR A 295 -1.71 9.93 21.81
N TRP A 296 -1.58 10.62 20.68
CA TRP A 296 -0.67 10.19 19.62
C TRP A 296 0.80 10.34 20.04
N THR A 297 1.59 9.29 19.78
CA THR A 297 3.06 9.35 19.76
C THR A 297 3.56 8.57 18.56
N PHE A 298 4.79 8.85 18.10
CA PHE A 298 5.38 8.11 16.97
C PHE A 298 5.40 6.60 17.21
N LEU A 299 5.72 6.16 18.44
CA LEU A 299 5.69 4.73 18.78
C LEU A 299 4.29 4.15 18.62
N ARG A 300 3.29 4.80 19.20
CA ARG A 300 1.90 4.32 19.16
C ARG A 300 1.43 4.22 17.72
N GLY A 301 1.72 5.23 16.90
CA GLY A 301 1.45 5.25 15.46
C GLY A 301 2.14 4.14 14.68
N ALA A 302 3.45 3.94 14.88
CA ALA A 302 4.19 2.89 14.17
C ALA A 302 3.67 1.47 14.48
N VAL A 303 3.23 1.24 15.73
CA VAL A 303 2.63 -0.03 16.16
C VAL A 303 1.27 -0.29 15.50
N THR A 304 0.50 0.71 15.06
CA THR A 304 -0.85 0.48 14.47
C THR A 304 -0.83 -0.19 13.10
N THR A 305 0.35 -0.40 12.54
CA THR A 305 0.51 -1.15 11.30
C THR A 305 0.43 -2.66 11.53
N VAL A 306 0.10 -3.42 10.49
CA VAL A 306 -0.12 -4.87 10.62
C VAL A 306 0.73 -5.66 9.65
N ASP A 307 1.51 -6.59 10.19
CA ASP A 307 2.24 -7.57 9.40
C ASP A 307 1.33 -8.71 8.94
N ARG A 308 1.40 -9.03 7.65
CA ARG A 308 0.58 -10.05 7.00
C ARG A 308 1.43 -10.89 6.06
N PRO A 309 1.18 -12.20 5.97
CA PRO A 309 1.79 -13.05 4.97
C PRO A 309 1.11 -12.87 3.60
N LEU A 310 1.17 -11.64 3.06
CA LEU A 310 0.49 -11.28 1.82
C LEU A 310 1.00 -12.18 0.68
N MET A 311 0.09 -12.96 0.09
CA MET A 311 0.40 -13.93 -0.97
C MET A 311 1.49 -14.97 -0.61
N GLY A 312 1.74 -15.18 0.69
CA GLY A 312 2.75 -16.12 1.19
C GLY A 312 4.13 -15.91 0.58
N TRP A 313 4.68 -16.94 -0.05
CA TRP A 313 6.02 -16.89 -0.65
C TRP A 313 6.13 -15.86 -1.77
N MET A 314 5.06 -15.61 -2.53
CA MET A 314 5.08 -14.65 -3.63
C MET A 314 5.30 -13.22 -3.12
N GLY A 315 4.64 -12.84 -2.02
CA GLY A 315 4.85 -11.52 -1.42
C GLY A 315 6.24 -11.36 -0.81
N ARG A 316 6.87 -12.45 -0.33
CA ARG A 316 8.27 -12.40 0.10
C ARG A 316 9.23 -12.20 -1.07
N PHE A 317 8.99 -12.89 -2.18
CA PHE A 317 9.88 -12.88 -3.34
C PHE A 317 9.73 -11.61 -4.19
N PHE A 318 8.51 -11.26 -4.58
CA PHE A 318 8.22 -10.14 -5.48
C PHE A 318 8.11 -8.79 -4.76
N LEU A 319 7.53 -8.77 -3.56
CA LEU A 319 7.23 -7.52 -2.83
C LEU A 319 8.23 -7.24 -1.71
N HIS A 320 9.42 -7.86 -1.75
CA HIS A 320 10.54 -7.57 -0.86
C HIS A 320 10.22 -7.64 0.65
N ASN A 321 9.29 -8.53 1.03
CA ASN A 321 8.77 -8.66 2.39
C ASN A 321 8.06 -7.42 2.97
N ILE A 322 7.71 -6.41 2.17
CA ILE A 322 7.11 -5.16 2.68
C ILE A 322 5.89 -5.41 3.56
N SER A 323 5.06 -6.41 3.23
CA SER A 323 3.89 -6.77 4.03
C SER A 323 4.18 -7.66 5.23
N HIS A 324 5.28 -8.39 5.19
CA HIS A 324 5.62 -9.36 6.23
C HIS A 324 6.35 -8.71 7.41
N ASP A 325 6.98 -7.57 7.17
CA ASP A 325 7.90 -6.87 8.08
C ASP A 325 7.59 -5.37 8.18
N HIS A 326 6.34 -4.98 7.92
CA HIS A 326 5.90 -3.59 7.82
C HIS A 326 5.95 -2.83 9.14
N VAL A 327 5.62 -3.50 10.26
CA VAL A 327 5.73 -2.91 11.61
C VAL A 327 7.17 -2.47 11.86
N ALA A 328 8.14 -3.35 11.56
CA ALA A 328 9.56 -3.02 11.71
C ALA A 328 10.00 -1.92 10.74
N HIS A 329 9.47 -1.95 9.50
CA HIS A 329 9.70 -0.91 8.51
C HIS A 329 9.27 0.48 8.99
N HIS A 330 8.15 0.60 9.70
CA HIS A 330 7.72 1.90 10.26
C HIS A 330 8.66 2.45 11.35
N PHE A 331 9.31 1.58 12.13
CA PHE A 331 10.34 2.00 13.08
C PHE A 331 11.68 2.32 12.40
N PHE A 332 12.03 1.58 11.34
CA PHE A 332 13.36 1.60 10.73
C PHE A 332 13.30 1.73 9.21
N SER A 333 12.54 2.69 8.68
CA SER A 333 12.29 2.80 7.23
C SER A 333 13.55 3.01 6.38
N SER A 334 14.59 3.58 6.96
CA SER A 334 15.88 3.80 6.30
C SER A 334 16.83 2.59 6.36
N ALA A 335 16.45 1.53 7.10
CA ALA A 335 17.17 0.27 7.11
C ALA A 335 16.82 -0.52 5.83
N PRO A 336 17.76 -1.29 5.26
CA PRO A 336 17.47 -2.04 4.06
C PRO A 336 16.43 -3.15 4.28
N PHE A 337 15.49 -3.28 3.34
CA PHE A 337 14.41 -4.26 3.41
C PHE A 337 14.88 -5.72 3.51
N TRP A 338 16.05 -6.05 2.95
CA TRP A 338 16.61 -7.40 3.02
C TRP A 338 17.00 -7.83 4.44
N ASN A 339 17.17 -6.87 5.36
CA ASN A 339 17.36 -7.14 6.79
C ASN A 339 16.01 -7.11 7.57
N GLY A 340 14.90 -6.79 6.90
CA GLY A 340 13.55 -6.71 7.46
C GLY A 340 13.14 -7.92 8.30
N PRO A 341 13.33 -9.17 7.82
CA PRO A 341 12.97 -10.35 8.59
C PRO A 341 13.69 -10.46 9.94
N GLU A 342 14.95 -10.01 10.02
CA GLU A 342 15.71 -10.01 11.27
C GLU A 342 15.28 -8.85 12.17
N LEU A 343 15.11 -7.65 11.60
CA LEU A 343 14.57 -6.48 12.32
C LEU A 343 13.22 -6.80 12.97
N SER A 344 12.31 -7.44 12.25
CA SER A 344 11.01 -7.87 12.76
C SER A 344 11.11 -8.82 13.95
N LYS A 345 12.09 -9.73 13.99
CA LYS A 345 12.29 -10.63 15.14
C LYS A 345 12.68 -9.84 16.39
N HIS A 346 13.56 -8.85 16.27
CA HIS A 346 13.97 -8.01 17.38
C HIS A 346 12.82 -7.11 17.87
N VAL A 347 12.13 -6.43 16.95
CA VAL A 347 10.97 -5.58 17.27
C VAL A 347 9.86 -6.40 17.94
N ARG A 348 9.60 -7.62 17.45
CA ARG A 348 8.62 -8.53 18.05
C ARG A 348 8.96 -8.97 19.46
N LYS A 349 10.24 -9.14 19.80
CA LYS A 349 10.68 -9.48 21.17
C LYS A 349 10.38 -8.35 22.15
N VAL A 350 10.54 -7.09 21.73
CA VAL A 350 10.28 -5.91 22.58
C VAL A 350 8.79 -5.62 22.71
N LEU A 351 8.06 -5.63 21.60
CA LEU A 351 6.63 -5.32 21.59
C LEU A 351 5.78 -6.46 22.16
N GLY A 352 6.25 -7.71 22.10
CA GLY A 352 5.54 -8.85 22.68
C GLY A 352 4.12 -9.03 22.14
N ASP A 353 3.14 -8.78 23.00
CA ASP A 353 1.70 -8.85 22.71
C ASP A 353 1.19 -7.63 21.92
N ASP A 354 1.87 -6.49 21.98
CA ASP A 354 1.53 -5.27 21.22
C ASP A 354 1.96 -5.38 19.74
N TYR A 355 2.79 -6.38 19.40
CA TYR A 355 3.23 -6.59 18.01
C TYR A 355 2.09 -7.12 17.14
N ASN A 356 1.77 -6.36 16.11
CA ASN A 356 0.58 -6.58 15.32
C ASN A 356 0.84 -7.44 14.08
N SER A 357 0.26 -8.65 14.10
CA SER A 357 0.26 -9.52 12.93
C SER A 357 -1.04 -10.29 12.73
N ASP A 358 -1.40 -10.47 11.45
CA ASP A 358 -2.55 -11.25 11.03
C ASP A 358 -2.17 -12.26 9.95
N SER A 359 -2.37 -13.54 10.26
CA SER A 359 -2.09 -14.67 9.40
C SER A 359 -3.30 -15.11 8.56
N SER A 360 -4.39 -14.35 8.55
CA SER A 360 -5.56 -14.65 7.72
C SER A 360 -5.24 -14.52 6.22
N ASN A 361 -5.97 -15.26 5.39
CA ASN A 361 -5.80 -15.20 3.94
C ASN A 361 -5.96 -13.76 3.43
N THR A 362 -5.11 -13.33 2.51
CA THR A 362 -5.04 -11.95 2.02
C THR A 362 -6.38 -11.43 1.50
N TRP A 363 -7.12 -12.22 0.71
CA TRP A 363 -8.41 -11.81 0.16
C TRP A 363 -9.49 -11.74 1.22
N ARG A 364 -9.47 -12.67 2.18
CA ARG A 364 -10.37 -12.63 3.34
C ARG A 364 -10.09 -11.42 4.23
N ALA A 365 -8.82 -11.07 4.42
CA ALA A 365 -8.43 -9.85 5.13
C ALA A 365 -8.91 -8.61 4.38
N LEU A 366 -8.76 -8.57 3.05
CA LEU A 366 -9.22 -7.45 2.23
C LEU A 366 -10.74 -7.26 2.37
N TYR A 367 -11.51 -8.30 2.13
CA TYR A 367 -12.98 -8.25 2.27
C TYR A 367 -13.40 -7.85 3.69
N ARG A 368 -12.70 -8.36 4.71
CA ARG A 368 -12.95 -7.97 6.10
C ARG A 368 -12.67 -6.49 6.34
N SER A 369 -11.55 -5.95 5.89
CA SER A 369 -11.25 -4.53 6.06
C SER A 369 -12.30 -3.67 5.33
N PHE A 370 -12.77 -4.05 4.14
CA PHE A 370 -13.83 -3.32 3.44
C PHE A 370 -15.22 -3.37 4.09
N THR A 371 -15.48 -4.36 4.95
CA THR A 371 -16.79 -4.53 5.61
C THR A 371 -16.79 -4.08 7.07
N GLN A 372 -15.62 -4.10 7.72
CA GLN A 372 -15.44 -3.75 9.12
C GLN A 372 -14.75 -2.40 9.33
N CYS A 373 -14.10 -1.84 8.30
CA CYS A 373 -13.45 -0.53 8.33
C CYS A 373 -14.17 0.47 7.42
N GLU A 374 -15.49 0.60 7.61
CA GLU A 374 -16.34 1.52 6.83
C GLU A 374 -16.14 2.99 7.26
N CYS A 375 -15.72 3.17 8.52
CA CYS A 375 -15.23 4.41 9.10
C CYS A 375 -16.26 5.49 9.45
N PHE A 376 -16.71 5.54 10.72
CA PHE A 376 -17.35 6.73 11.31
C PHE A 376 -16.98 6.79 12.79
N LEU A 377 -16.11 7.72 13.16
CA LEU A 377 -15.66 7.83 14.55
C LEU A 377 -16.65 8.63 15.40
N SER A 378 -16.80 8.24 16.67
CA SER A 378 -17.49 9.06 17.67
C SER A 378 -16.67 10.32 17.94
N PHE A 379 -17.31 11.41 18.38
CA PHE A 379 -16.58 12.61 18.82
C PHE A 379 -15.85 12.41 20.16
N LEU A 380 -16.08 11.30 20.86
CA LEU A 380 -15.65 11.09 22.24
C LEU A 380 -14.43 10.15 22.31
N GLY A 381 -13.42 10.54 23.10
CA GLY A 381 -12.24 9.71 23.40
C GLY A 381 -11.01 9.97 22.50
N ASP A 382 -9.81 9.81 23.06
CA ASP A 382 -8.55 10.08 22.33
C ASP A 382 -8.04 8.89 21.50
N ILE A 383 -8.58 7.70 21.77
CA ILE A 383 -8.26 6.44 21.08
C ILE A 383 -9.53 5.97 20.38
N VAL A 384 -9.45 5.80 19.06
CA VAL A 384 -10.63 5.58 18.23
C VAL A 384 -10.44 4.35 17.34
N PHE A 385 -11.49 3.58 17.12
CA PHE A 385 -11.47 2.35 16.30
C PHE A 385 -12.43 2.46 15.13
N PHE A 386 -12.12 1.73 14.06
CA PHE A 386 -13.07 1.55 12.99
C PHE A 386 -14.39 0.94 13.49
N LYS A 387 -15.48 1.47 12.95
CA LYS A 387 -16.83 0.93 13.09
C LYS A 387 -17.26 0.28 11.77
N ASN A 388 -17.96 -0.84 11.89
CA ASN A 388 -18.58 -1.51 10.77
C ASN A 388 -19.90 -0.81 10.38
N ARG A 389 -20.63 -1.41 9.42
CA ARG A 389 -21.92 -0.90 8.92
C ARG A 389 -23.02 -0.82 9.97
N GLU A 390 -22.89 -1.51 11.09
CA GLU A 390 -23.85 -1.47 12.20
C GLU A 390 -23.42 -0.45 13.26
N GLY A 391 -22.40 0.38 12.99
CA GLY A 391 -21.82 1.29 13.98
C GLY A 391 -21.01 0.57 15.07
N LYS A 392 -20.77 -0.74 14.94
CA LYS A 392 -20.09 -1.54 15.97
C LYS A 392 -18.60 -1.59 15.73
N ARG A 393 -17.83 -1.40 16.80
CA ARG A 393 -16.38 -1.60 16.82
C ARG A 393 -16.04 -3.04 17.18
N VAL A 394 -14.97 -3.55 16.58
CA VAL A 394 -14.52 -4.93 16.80
C VAL A 394 -13.72 -5.10 18.08
N ARG A 395 -13.08 -4.02 18.56
CA ARG A 395 -12.26 -4.01 19.79
C ARG A 395 -12.55 -2.74 20.60
N LYS A 396 -12.47 -2.83 21.92
CA LYS A 396 -12.71 -1.74 22.87
C LYS A 396 -11.42 -1.30 23.56
N VAL A 397 -11.37 -0.08 24.09
CA VAL A 397 -10.29 0.37 24.97
C VAL A 397 -10.53 -0.19 26.38
N ALA A 398 -9.49 -0.71 27.03
CA ALA A 398 -9.60 -1.22 28.38
C ALA A 398 -10.02 -0.11 29.35
N GLY A 399 -11.09 -0.34 30.12
CA GLY A 399 -11.62 0.63 31.10
C GLY A 399 -12.61 1.63 30.53
N GLU A 400 -12.98 1.54 29.26
CA GLU A 400 -14.04 2.36 28.66
C GLU A 400 -15.41 1.73 28.95
N ALA A 401 -16.32 2.47 29.60
CA ALA A 401 -17.67 2.01 29.88
C ALA A 401 -18.47 1.80 28.57
N GLU A 402 -19.35 0.79 28.54
CA GLU A 402 -20.33 0.67 27.46
C GLU A 402 -21.28 1.87 27.54
N LEU A 403 -21.25 2.72 26.51
CA LEU A 403 -22.28 3.73 26.26
C LEU A 403 -23.45 3.09 25.52
#